data_AF-A0A5E4KL76-F1
#
_entry.id   AF-A0A5E4KL76-F1
#
_cell.length_a   1.000
_cell.length_b   1.000
_cell.length_c   1.000
_cell.angle_alpha   90.00
_cell.angle_beta   90.00
_cell.angle_gamma   90.00
#
_symmetry.space_group_name_H-M   'P 1'
#
loop_
_entity.id
_entity.type
_entity.pdbx_description
1 polymer ?
#
loop_
_entity_poly.entity_id
_entity_poly.type
_entity_poly.pdbx_seq_one_letter_code
_entity_poly.pdbx_strand_id
1 'polypeptide(L)'
;MVMRLRFVLFLLFLSGLPLAAGGGDILFNGTHIYLATGDSTPLYQGYTLSFKSVSSDGSMWFQLMDNDTIVKNEIVYSYGSFMYNKTNRTIISLKVEKVYSGPSDQNLVSFFLYQFYDPEKPYPDKTIIPGNPVTPENTIPLPQPRPSIDPLVWVPAILLVTIIYYLARKLW
;
A
#
# COMPACT_ATOMS: atom_id res chain seq x y z
N MET A 1 -32.83 -44.20 44.07
CA MET A 1 -31.79 -43.92 43.06
C MET A 1 -32.29 -42.82 42.13
N VAL A 2 -32.25 -41.57 42.60
CA VAL A 2 -32.71 -40.38 41.87
C VAL A 2 -31.57 -39.36 41.94
N MET A 3 -30.56 -39.54 41.08
CA MET A 3 -29.42 -38.63 41.02
C MET A 3 -28.75 -38.69 39.64
N ARG A 4 -29.49 -38.43 38.56
CA ARG A 4 -28.92 -38.30 37.21
C ARG A 4 -29.63 -37.26 36.32
N LEU A 5 -30.31 -36.28 36.90
CA LEU A 5 -31.12 -35.32 36.11
C LEU A 5 -30.83 -33.84 36.42
N ARG A 6 -29.70 -33.51 37.04
CA ARG A 6 -29.36 -32.10 37.37
C ARG A 6 -28.09 -31.54 36.74
N PHE A 7 -27.32 -32.34 35.99
CA PHE A 7 -26.07 -31.86 35.38
C PHE A 7 -26.17 -31.42 33.92
N VAL A 8 -27.27 -31.75 33.21
CA VAL A 8 -27.40 -31.43 31.77
C VAL A 8 -27.95 -30.01 31.52
N LEU A 9 -28.64 -29.39 32.49
CA LEU A 9 -29.18 -28.04 32.31
C LEU A 9 -28.13 -26.91 32.47
N PHE A 10 -26.96 -27.17 33.04
CA PHE A 10 -25.92 -26.14 33.21
C PHE A 10 -25.01 -25.96 31.98
N LEU A 11 -25.01 -26.91 31.04
CA LEU A 11 -24.21 -26.84 29.80
C LEU A 11 -24.93 -26.18 28.62
N LEU A 12 -26.23 -25.92 28.73
CA LEU A 12 -27.01 -25.21 27.71
C LEU A 12 -27.03 -23.68 27.87
N PHE A 13 -26.42 -23.15 28.94
CA PHE A 13 -26.37 -21.71 29.19
C PHE A 13 -25.08 -21.02 28.70
N LEU A 14 -24.12 -21.77 28.13
CA LEU A 14 -22.82 -21.25 27.71
C LEU A 14 -22.60 -21.16 26.19
N SER A 15 -23.64 -21.39 25.38
CA SER A 15 -23.57 -21.29 23.90
C SER A 15 -24.26 -20.04 23.35
N GLY A 16 -24.77 -19.16 24.22
CA GLY A 16 -25.57 -18.00 23.84
C GLY A 16 -24.84 -16.66 23.87
N LEU A 17 -23.50 -16.61 23.86
CA LEU A 17 -22.85 -15.35 23.51
C LEU A 17 -23.08 -15.14 22.01
N PRO A 18 -23.88 -14.15 21.57
CA PRO A 18 -23.66 -13.65 20.23
C PRO A 18 -22.19 -13.23 20.22
N LEU A 19 -21.38 -13.85 19.35
CA LEU A 19 -20.28 -13.10 18.79
C LEU A 19 -20.96 -11.89 18.18
N ALA A 20 -20.95 -10.77 18.90
CA ALA A 20 -21.13 -9.48 18.30
C ALA A 20 -19.99 -9.39 17.30
N ALA A 21 -20.27 -9.80 16.07
CA ALA A 21 -19.55 -9.31 14.92
C ALA A 21 -19.74 -7.79 15.01
N GLY A 22 -18.78 -7.14 15.66
CA GLY A 22 -18.67 -5.70 15.73
C GLY A 22 -18.36 -5.19 14.33
N GLY A 23 -19.31 -5.35 13.41
CA GLY A 23 -19.31 -4.75 12.11
C GLY A 23 -19.57 -3.28 12.32
N GLY A 24 -18.51 -2.55 12.70
CA GLY A 24 -18.53 -1.10 12.59
C GLY A 24 -18.75 -0.74 11.12
N ASP A 25 -19.57 0.27 10.87
CA ASP A 25 -19.80 0.78 9.52
C ASP A 25 -18.48 0.97 8.78
N ILE A 26 -18.34 0.35 7.60
CA ILE A 26 -17.16 0.52 6.77
C ILE A 26 -17.25 1.89 6.11
N LEU A 27 -16.25 2.74 6.37
CA LEU A 27 -16.15 4.07 5.78
C LEU A 27 -15.35 4.04 4.49
N PHE A 28 -14.33 3.18 4.44
CA PHE A 28 -13.47 3.05 3.28
C PHE A 28 -13.06 1.59 3.07
N ASN A 29 -13.19 1.13 1.84
CA ASN A 29 -12.80 -0.20 1.39
C ASN A 29 -11.92 -0.02 0.15
N GLY A 30 -10.63 0.11 0.39
CA GLY A 30 -9.63 0.34 -0.65
C GLY A 30 -8.91 -0.94 -1.01
N THR A 31 -9.02 -1.31 -2.28
CA THR A 31 -8.34 -2.46 -2.87
C THR A 31 -7.13 -1.96 -3.67
N HIS A 32 -5.96 -2.58 -3.49
CA HIS A 32 -4.72 -2.24 -4.22
C HIS A 32 -4.38 -0.74 -4.22
N ILE A 33 -4.31 -0.14 -3.03
CA ILE A 33 -3.81 1.23 -2.89
C ILE A 33 -2.30 1.23 -3.06
N TYR A 34 -1.79 2.25 -3.75
CA TYR A 34 -0.37 2.48 -3.94
C TYR A 34 0.08 3.74 -3.21
N LEU A 35 1.16 3.65 -2.44
CA LEU A 35 1.80 4.80 -1.80
C LEU A 35 3.30 4.78 -2.07
N ALA A 36 3.88 5.90 -2.51
CA ALA A 36 5.32 6.01 -2.62
C ALA A 36 5.94 6.37 -1.27
N THR A 37 7.22 6.08 -1.11
CA THR A 37 7.97 6.42 0.09
C THR A 37 7.94 7.92 0.33
N GLY A 38 7.54 8.33 1.54
CA GLY A 38 7.36 9.73 1.93
C GLY A 38 5.94 10.26 1.72
N ASP A 39 5.11 9.57 0.94
CA ASP A 39 3.73 10.00 0.68
C ASP A 39 2.79 9.65 1.84
N SER A 40 1.63 10.29 1.81
CA SER A 40 0.52 10.06 2.72
C SER A 40 -0.81 10.07 1.99
N THR A 41 -1.77 9.30 2.48
CA THR A 41 -3.16 9.33 2.02
C THR A 41 -4.09 9.77 3.17
N PRO A 42 -4.92 10.80 2.96
CA PRO A 42 -5.95 11.17 3.91
C PRO A 42 -7.05 10.11 3.96
N LEU A 43 -7.63 9.91 5.13
CA LEU A 43 -8.73 8.99 5.41
C LEU A 43 -9.88 9.75 6.07
N TYR A 44 -11.05 9.11 6.23
CA TYR A 44 -12.19 9.77 6.88
C TYR A 44 -11.87 10.09 8.35
N GLN A 45 -12.65 11.00 8.93
CA GLN A 45 -12.59 11.35 10.37
C GLN A 45 -11.23 11.91 10.84
N GLY A 46 -10.48 12.53 9.92
CA GLY A 46 -9.21 13.23 10.22
C GLY A 46 -7.99 12.32 10.29
N TYR A 47 -8.12 11.04 9.97
CA TYR A 47 -6.99 10.12 9.94
C TYR A 47 -6.12 10.36 8.70
N THR A 48 -4.81 10.21 8.83
CA THR A 48 -3.86 10.25 7.70
C THR A 48 -2.86 9.12 7.82
N LEU A 49 -2.77 8.27 6.80
CA LEU A 49 -1.83 7.16 6.73
C LEU A 49 -0.62 7.56 5.89
N SER A 50 0.58 7.46 6.45
CA SER A 50 1.84 7.77 5.79
C SER A 50 2.71 6.53 5.63
N PHE A 51 3.36 6.41 4.47
CA PHE A 51 4.38 5.41 4.21
C PHE A 51 5.75 6.05 4.31
N LYS A 52 6.45 5.81 5.42
CA LYS A 52 7.65 6.59 5.77
C LYS A 52 8.89 6.11 5.05
N SER A 53 9.12 4.79 5.01
CA SER A 53 10.33 4.21 4.44
C SER A 53 10.21 2.71 4.24
N VAL A 54 11.13 2.17 3.44
CA VAL A 54 11.44 0.74 3.34
C VAL A 54 12.88 0.53 3.77
N SER A 55 13.10 -0.41 4.67
CA SER A 55 14.43 -0.82 5.10
C SER A 55 15.07 -1.77 4.06
N SER A 56 16.39 -1.94 4.14
CA SER A 56 17.13 -2.85 3.24
C SER A 56 16.68 -4.31 3.32
N ASP A 57 16.07 -4.73 4.44
CA ASP A 57 15.52 -6.08 4.63
C ASP A 57 14.07 -6.22 4.08
N GLY A 58 13.52 -5.17 3.47
CA GLY A 58 12.17 -5.13 2.94
C GLY A 58 11.08 -4.82 3.98
N SER A 59 11.46 -4.52 5.23
CA SER A 59 10.51 -4.04 6.24
C SER A 59 10.01 -2.63 5.92
N MET A 60 8.72 -2.39 6.15
CA MET A 60 8.01 -1.18 5.75
C MET A 60 7.56 -0.40 6.97
N TRP A 61 7.84 0.88 7.00
CA TRP A 61 7.41 1.74 8.10
C TRP A 61 6.14 2.50 7.73
N PHE A 62 5.04 2.16 8.42
CA PHE A 62 3.78 2.90 8.38
C PHE A 62 3.57 3.77 9.62
N GLN A 63 3.01 4.95 9.40
CA GLN A 63 2.63 5.89 10.45
C GLN A 63 1.18 6.34 10.24
N LEU A 64 0.39 6.27 11.30
CA LEU A 64 -0.98 6.76 11.32
C LEU A 64 -1.07 7.99 12.22
N MET A 65 -1.61 9.06 11.65
CA MET A 65 -1.94 10.29 12.35
C MET A 65 -3.45 10.43 12.50
N ASP A 66 -3.87 11.01 13.62
CA ASP A 66 -5.20 11.55 13.85
C ASP A 66 -5.07 13.08 13.93
N ASN A 67 -5.50 13.76 12.88
CA ASN A 67 -5.14 15.13 12.57
C ASN A 67 -3.60 15.29 12.61
N ASP A 68 -3.08 16.10 13.53
CA ASP A 68 -1.65 16.38 13.65
C ASP A 68 -0.93 15.50 14.69
N THR A 69 -1.62 14.52 15.29
CA THR A 69 -1.06 13.66 16.35
C THR A 69 -0.79 12.26 15.82
N ILE A 70 0.43 11.76 16.02
CA ILE A 70 0.78 10.36 15.72
C ILE A 70 0.09 9.45 16.73
N VAL A 71 -0.87 8.65 16.27
CA VAL A 71 -1.61 7.70 17.12
C VAL A 71 -1.10 6.28 17.01
N LYS A 72 -0.42 5.94 15.91
CA LYS A 72 0.24 4.64 15.76
C LYS A 72 1.41 4.71 14.80
N ASN A 73 2.44 3.92 15.10
CA ASN A 73 3.65 3.81 14.31
C ASN A 73 4.15 2.36 14.35
N GLU A 74 4.37 1.73 13.20
CA GLU A 74 4.71 0.30 13.17
C GLU A 74 5.54 -0.05 11.92
N ILE A 75 6.50 -0.96 12.12
CA ILE A 75 7.27 -1.59 11.05
C ILE A 75 6.62 -2.92 10.73
N VAL A 76 6.21 -3.09 9.48
CA VAL A 76 5.48 -4.24 8.96
C VAL A 76 6.34 -4.96 7.94
N TYR A 77 6.31 -6.28 7.95
CA TYR A 77 7.01 -7.09 6.95
C TYR A 77 6.10 -7.45 5.78
N SER A 78 6.67 -7.96 4.69
CA SER A 78 5.90 -8.45 3.54
C SER A 78 4.77 -9.39 3.96
N TYR A 79 3.57 -9.17 3.40
CA TYR A 79 2.33 -9.88 3.75
C TYR A 79 1.82 -9.68 5.18
N GLY A 80 2.48 -8.83 5.97
CA GLY A 80 2.04 -8.43 7.30
C GLY A 80 0.86 -7.45 7.27
N SER A 81 0.34 -7.16 8.46
CA SER A 81 -0.77 -6.24 8.64
C SER A 81 -0.46 -5.14 9.64
N PHE A 82 -0.89 -3.92 9.33
CA PHE A 82 -0.93 -2.78 10.23
C PHE A 82 -2.37 -2.62 10.72
N MET A 83 -2.60 -2.69 12.03
CA MET A 83 -3.95 -2.59 12.60
C MET A 83 -4.01 -1.52 13.69
N TYR A 84 -4.90 -0.54 13.55
CA TYR A 84 -5.18 0.41 14.61
C TYR A 84 -6.51 0.06 15.27
N ASN A 85 -6.42 -0.31 16.56
CA ASN A 85 -7.56 -0.71 17.37
C ASN A 85 -7.77 0.34 18.46
N LYS A 86 -9.04 0.68 18.70
CA LYS A 86 -9.47 1.45 19.86
C LYS A 86 -10.40 0.59 20.71
N THR A 87 -10.33 0.72 22.02
CA THR A 87 -11.15 0.05 23.04
C THR A 87 -11.61 -1.36 22.64
N ASN A 88 -12.71 -1.50 21.88
CA ASN A 88 -13.28 -2.78 21.47
C ASN A 88 -13.51 -2.94 19.95
N ARG A 89 -12.82 -2.17 19.09
CA ARG A 89 -12.97 -2.28 17.63
C ARG A 89 -11.71 -1.88 16.87
N THR A 90 -11.56 -2.46 15.69
CA THR A 90 -10.59 -2.03 14.70
C THR A 90 -11.10 -0.78 14.01
N ILE A 91 -10.28 0.26 13.93
CA ILE A 91 -10.59 1.50 13.19
C ILE A 91 -9.93 1.45 11.81
N ILE A 92 -8.67 0.99 11.74
CA ILE A 92 -7.94 0.85 10.48
C ILE A 92 -7.32 -0.54 10.43
N SER A 93 -7.49 -1.22 9.30
CA SER A 93 -6.83 -2.48 8.97
C SER A 93 -6.17 -2.36 7.61
N LEU A 94 -4.85 -2.47 7.58
CA LEU A 94 -4.05 -2.46 6.36
C LEU A 94 -3.35 -3.81 6.23
N LYS A 95 -3.42 -4.40 5.05
CA LYS A 95 -2.68 -5.61 4.70
C LYS A 95 -1.75 -5.33 3.54
N VAL A 96 -0.45 -5.48 3.77
CA VAL A 96 0.54 -5.31 2.71
C VAL A 96 0.41 -6.44 1.71
N GLU A 97 0.47 -6.11 0.44
CA GLU A 97 0.54 -7.07 -0.65
C GLU A 97 1.97 -7.17 -1.18
N LYS A 98 2.53 -6.05 -1.65
CA LYS A 98 3.83 -6.07 -2.32
C LYS A 98 4.56 -4.73 -2.20
N VAL A 99 5.89 -4.80 -2.19
CA VAL A 99 6.77 -3.64 -2.35
C VAL A 99 7.45 -3.72 -3.71
N TYR A 100 7.51 -2.59 -4.40
CA TYR A 100 8.22 -2.40 -5.64
C TYR A 100 9.38 -1.44 -5.39
N SER A 101 10.60 -1.93 -5.58
CA SER A 101 11.80 -1.10 -5.46
C SER A 101 12.10 -0.40 -6.77
N GLY A 102 12.14 0.93 -6.71
CA GLY A 102 12.57 1.80 -7.80
C GLY A 102 14.00 2.33 -7.60
N PRO A 103 14.52 3.08 -8.59
CA PRO A 103 15.81 3.74 -8.47
C PRO A 103 15.80 4.84 -7.39
N SER A 104 16.96 5.10 -6.79
CA SER A 104 17.18 6.20 -5.82
C SER A 104 16.24 6.16 -4.60
N ASP A 105 16.09 5.00 -3.97
CA ASP A 105 15.29 4.77 -2.75
C ASP A 105 13.78 5.08 -2.87
N GLN A 106 13.29 5.30 -4.09
CA GLN A 106 11.87 5.42 -4.37
C GLN A 106 11.21 4.04 -4.36
N ASN A 107 10.63 3.66 -3.23
CA ASN A 107 9.86 2.44 -3.11
C ASN A 107 8.36 2.74 -3.17
N LEU A 108 7.61 1.87 -3.85
CA LEU A 108 6.16 1.91 -3.95
C LEU A 108 5.59 0.69 -3.23
N VAL A 109 4.62 0.87 -2.33
CA VAL A 109 3.94 -0.24 -1.67
C VAL A 109 2.51 -0.39 -2.18
N SER A 110 2.08 -1.62 -2.46
CA SER A 110 0.68 -1.96 -2.68
C SER A 110 0.08 -2.65 -1.45
N PHE A 111 -1.12 -2.23 -1.07
CA PHE A 111 -1.82 -2.79 0.09
C PHE A 111 -3.35 -2.68 -0.04
N PHE A 112 -4.05 -3.48 0.77
CA PHE A 112 -5.48 -3.36 1.01
C PHE A 112 -5.69 -2.53 2.28
N LEU A 113 -6.66 -1.62 2.28
CA LEU A 113 -6.97 -0.76 3.42
C LEU A 113 -8.46 -0.73 3.68
N TYR A 114 -8.83 -1.13 4.90
CA TYR A 114 -10.17 -0.99 5.43
C TYR A 114 -10.16 0.07 6.53
N GLN A 115 -11.08 1.03 6.42
CA GLN A 115 -11.42 1.95 7.50
C GLN A 115 -12.83 1.67 8.00
N PHE A 116 -12.96 1.54 9.31
CA PHE A 116 -14.22 1.40 10.02
C PHE A 116 -14.53 2.69 10.78
N TYR A 117 -15.81 2.91 11.03
CA TYR A 117 -16.29 4.07 11.78
C TYR A 117 -15.77 4.10 13.22
N ASP A 118 -15.10 5.21 13.54
CA ASP A 118 -14.69 5.56 14.89
C ASP A 118 -15.82 6.31 15.62
N PRO A 119 -16.41 5.71 16.67
CA PRO A 119 -17.51 6.32 17.42
C PRO A 119 -17.08 7.49 18.32
N GLU A 120 -15.78 7.67 18.56
CA GLU A 120 -15.24 8.80 19.32
C GLU A 120 -15.12 10.07 18.46
N LYS A 121 -15.46 9.98 17.16
CA LYS A 121 -15.38 11.06 16.19
C LYS A 121 -16.76 11.35 15.61
N PRO A 122 -17.01 12.59 15.14
CA PRO A 122 -18.23 12.90 14.40
C PRO A 122 -18.40 11.97 13.20
N TYR A 123 -19.66 11.67 12.86
CA TYR A 123 -19.96 10.88 11.66
C TYR A 123 -19.43 11.62 10.42
N PRO A 124 -18.67 10.96 9.55
CA PRO A 124 -18.08 11.62 8.39
C PRO A 124 -19.16 12.00 7.37
N ASP A 125 -19.01 13.17 6.76
CA ASP A 125 -19.77 13.51 5.56
C ASP A 125 -19.24 12.68 4.38
N LYS A 126 -20.02 11.67 3.98
CA LYS A 126 -19.66 10.76 2.88
C LYS A 126 -19.70 11.42 1.50
N THR A 127 -20.21 12.65 1.38
CA THR A 127 -20.12 13.40 0.12
C THR A 127 -18.72 13.96 -0.15
N ILE A 128 -17.87 14.01 0.88
CA ILE A 128 -16.48 14.47 0.79
C ILE A 128 -15.56 13.24 0.77
N ILE A 129 -14.99 12.94 -0.39
CA ILE A 129 -13.94 11.91 -0.50
C ILE A 129 -12.68 12.45 0.19
N PRO A 130 -12.08 11.73 1.16
CA PRO A 130 -10.81 12.11 1.76
C PRO A 130 -9.76 12.24 0.66
N GLY A 131 -9.27 13.46 0.48
CA GLY A 131 -8.34 13.76 -0.61
C GLY A 131 -8.96 13.53 -1.98
N ASN A 132 -9.91 14.39 -2.39
CA ASN A 132 -10.02 14.69 -3.82
C ASN A 132 -8.57 14.92 -4.28
N PRO A 133 -8.00 14.09 -5.16
CA PRO A 133 -6.69 14.39 -5.68
C PRO A 133 -6.87 15.76 -6.31
N VAL A 134 -6.07 16.74 -5.88
CA VAL A 134 -5.66 17.75 -6.85
C VAL A 134 -5.14 16.89 -7.99
N THR A 135 -5.93 16.76 -9.06
CA THR A 135 -5.40 16.34 -10.35
C THR A 135 -4.14 17.18 -10.45
N PRO A 136 -2.93 16.60 -10.40
CA PRO A 136 -1.78 17.38 -10.81
C PRO A 136 -2.22 17.84 -12.18
N GLU A 137 -2.41 19.15 -12.36
CA GLU A 137 -2.54 19.71 -13.69
C GLU A 137 -1.38 19.08 -14.43
N ASN A 138 -1.70 18.18 -15.35
CA ASN A 138 -0.77 17.19 -15.85
C ASN A 138 0.09 17.91 -16.88
N THR A 139 0.81 18.93 -16.43
CA THR A 139 2.00 19.48 -17.03
C THR A 139 3.11 18.46 -16.76
N ILE A 140 2.89 17.23 -17.19
CA ILE A 140 3.99 16.35 -17.56
C ILE A 140 4.60 17.07 -18.76
N PRO A 141 5.83 17.61 -18.68
CA PRO A 141 6.54 17.91 -19.91
C PRO A 141 6.57 16.58 -20.65
N LEU A 142 5.96 16.53 -21.84
CA LEU A 142 6.00 15.37 -22.74
C LEU A 142 7.37 14.71 -22.62
N PRO A 143 7.47 13.38 -22.43
CA PRO A 143 8.76 12.71 -22.41
C PRO A 143 9.52 13.20 -23.62
N GLN A 144 10.64 13.91 -23.39
CA GLN A 144 11.44 14.35 -24.51
C GLN A 144 11.75 13.10 -25.33
N PRO A 145 11.50 13.12 -26.66
CA PRO A 145 11.89 12.01 -27.51
C PRO A 145 13.34 11.71 -27.17
N ARG A 146 13.63 10.47 -26.74
CA ARG A 146 15.02 10.02 -26.61
C ARG A 146 15.71 10.42 -27.92
N PRO A 147 16.93 11.01 -27.88
CA PRO A 147 17.62 11.33 -29.12
C PRO A 147 17.63 10.05 -29.94
N SER A 148 17.02 10.14 -31.13
CA SER A 148 17.05 9.06 -32.11
C SER A 148 18.50 8.64 -32.25
N ILE A 149 18.78 7.35 -32.05
CA ILE A 149 20.12 6.82 -32.32
C ILE A 149 20.38 7.12 -33.79
N ASP A 150 21.23 8.13 -34.04
CA ASP A 150 21.51 8.58 -35.39
C ASP A 150 22.10 7.40 -36.16
N PRO A 151 21.52 7.02 -37.32
CA PRO A 151 22.05 5.94 -38.15
C PRO A 151 23.50 6.23 -38.61
N LEU A 152 23.98 7.48 -38.44
CA LEU A 152 25.34 7.90 -38.70
C LEU A 152 26.39 7.25 -37.77
N VAL A 153 26.01 6.85 -36.56
CA VAL A 153 26.95 6.22 -35.59
C VAL A 153 27.44 4.84 -36.05
N TRP A 154 26.64 4.15 -36.87
CA TRP A 154 26.96 2.81 -37.36
C TRP A 154 27.80 2.80 -38.64
N VAL A 155 27.83 3.91 -39.37
CA VAL A 155 28.61 4.05 -40.61
C VAL A 155 30.09 3.71 -40.42
N PRO A 156 30.82 4.22 -39.41
CA PRO A 156 32.23 3.86 -39.23
C PRO A 156 32.42 2.38 -38.86
N ALA A 157 31.50 1.78 -38.10
CA ALA A 157 31.58 0.37 -37.73
C ALA A 157 31.39 -0.55 -38.95
N ILE A 158 30.42 -0.24 -39.82
CA ILE A 158 30.18 -0.98 -41.07
C ILE A 158 31.36 -0.81 -42.04
N LEU A 159 31.93 0.40 -42.14
CA LEU A 159 33.12 0.66 -42.95
C LEU A 159 34.34 -0.16 -42.45
N LEU A 160 34.53 -0.23 -41.12
CA LEU A 160 35.61 -1.01 -40.54
C LEU A 160 35.48 -2.51 -40.86
N VAL A 161 34.28 -3.08 -40.68
CA VAL A 161 34.01 -4.50 -40.95
C VAL A 161 34.23 -4.82 -42.44
N THR A 162 33.80 -3.95 -43.35
CA THR A 162 34.00 -4.13 -44.79
C THR A 162 35.46 -4.03 -45.22
N ILE A 163 36.23 -3.09 -44.64
CA ILE A 163 37.69 -2.99 -44.88
C ILE A 163 38.41 -4.25 -44.39
N ILE A 164 38.10 -4.72 -43.17
CA ILE A 164 38.69 -5.94 -42.61
C ILE A 164 38.40 -7.15 -43.50
N TYR A 165 37.15 -7.31 -43.96
CA TYR A 165 36.77 -8.37 -44.88
C TYR A 165 37.55 -8.31 -46.20
N TYR A 166 37.72 -7.11 -46.76
CA TYR A 166 38.45 -6.95 -48.02
C TYR A 166 39.95 -7.26 -47.88
N LEU A 167 40.57 -6.84 -46.78
CA LEU A 167 41.97 -7.18 -46.48
C LEU A 167 42.16 -8.68 -46.27
N ALA A 168 41.28 -9.32 -45.50
CA ALA A 168 41.31 -10.77 -45.28
C ALA A 168 41.17 -11.55 -46.59
N ARG A 169 40.30 -11.10 -47.51
CA ARG A 169 40.11 -11.72 -48.83
C ARG A 169 41.26 -11.47 -49.80
N LYS A 170 42.02 -10.37 -49.66
CA LYS A 170 43.16 -10.05 -50.52
C LYS A 170 44.45 -10.76 -50.10
N LEU A 171 44.54 -11.17 -48.83
CA LEU A 171 45.67 -11.90 -48.26
C LEU A 171 45.60 -13.42 -48.47
N TRP A 172 44.54 -13.91 -49.12
CA TRP A 172 44.33 -15.30 -49.50
C TRP A 172 44.11 -15.39 -51.01
#